data_AF-A0A328SCP1-F1
#
_entry.id   AF-A0A328SCP1-F1
#
_cell.length_a   1.000
_cell.length_b   1.000
_cell.length_c   1.000
_cell.angle_alpha   90.00
_cell.angle_beta   90.00
_cell.angle_gamma   90.00
#
_symmetry.space_group_name_H-M   'P 1'
#
loop_
_entity.id
_entity.type
_entity.pdbx_description
1 polymer ?
#
loop_
_entity_poly.entity_id
_entity_poly.type
_entity_poly.pdbx_seq_one_letter_code
_entity_poly.pdbx_strand_id
1 'polypeptide(L)'
;MASQLREYFKDLKKTMKGKNNYFFLVNDSNNEILQHYDDGYESKFNIGKFKASQKAKMSYLRDNNINYKMFVVPDKSVILRKYLPFDTNTPKRHIDSLHDFAYDALEVVNENDYQVNDTHINMLASVKVVSFILSKMDKSKNIYDHARDLWDRLHIEISSDVKGDLFQDLNWSYPKDALYKKYSRVTFPVVVMNDECTQLDDIPDEFATFGSRKSIHIVNPNSVSDKKALLLHDSSTLHMMPAFNTYYREVFYYWDHWYFSKDLIKYFNPDDVIEVRTERFIDNALCPVFDDDTNVLIPVEVSFDKFTVNDDKLEVDISAEDLCKIKATSDFECLVDKSKVYSAKLDDGKASFTISLDGIGEGSHEFNLILMENERNSARNIKKTFEVKI
;
A
#
# COMPACT_ATOMS: atom_id res chain seq x y z
N MET A 1 -15.86 -5.71 -25.48
CA MET A 1 -15.87 -6.18 -24.07
C MET A 1 -15.50 -5.07 -23.09
N ALA A 2 -14.41 -4.30 -23.29
CA ALA A 2 -13.99 -3.23 -22.37
C ALA A 2 -15.11 -2.24 -21.93
N SER A 3 -15.97 -1.78 -22.85
CA SER A 3 -17.07 -0.86 -22.51
C SER A 3 -18.17 -1.47 -21.65
N GLN A 4 -18.29 -2.79 -21.60
CA GLN A 4 -19.35 -3.48 -20.84
C GLN A 4 -18.94 -3.74 -19.38
N LEU A 5 -17.63 -3.85 -19.08
CA LEU A 5 -17.17 -4.17 -17.73
C LEU A 5 -17.42 -3.00 -16.76
N ARG A 6 -17.21 -1.76 -17.22
CA ARG A 6 -17.39 -0.55 -16.39
C ARG A 6 -18.84 -0.34 -15.95
N GLU A 7 -19.80 -0.83 -16.72
CA GLU A 7 -21.22 -0.78 -16.34
C GLU A 7 -21.52 -1.58 -15.07
N TYR A 8 -20.75 -2.64 -14.76
CA TYR A 8 -20.90 -3.40 -13.51
C TYR A 8 -20.51 -2.60 -12.26
N PHE A 9 -19.70 -1.54 -12.42
CA PHE A 9 -19.21 -0.73 -11.31
C PHE A 9 -19.96 0.57 -11.14
N LYS A 10 -20.85 0.90 -12.08
CA LYS A 10 -21.65 2.11 -12.04
C LYS A 10 -22.47 2.16 -10.76
N ASP A 11 -22.43 3.30 -10.09
CA ASP A 11 -23.13 3.57 -8.83
C ASP A 11 -22.71 2.70 -7.64
N LEU A 12 -21.65 1.87 -7.77
CA LEU A 12 -21.08 1.16 -6.64
C LEU A 12 -20.16 2.06 -5.81
N LYS A 13 -20.14 1.84 -4.50
CA LYS A 13 -19.09 2.39 -3.63
C LYS A 13 -17.81 1.60 -3.87
N LYS A 14 -17.58 0.52 -3.10
CA LYS A 14 -16.38 -0.30 -3.18
C LYS A 14 -16.65 -1.79 -3.28
N THR A 15 -17.83 -2.26 -2.87
CA THR A 15 -18.18 -3.69 -2.89
C THR A 15 -19.09 -4.01 -4.08
N MET A 16 -18.74 -5.07 -4.82
CA MET A 16 -19.56 -5.68 -5.88
C MET A 16 -20.04 -7.07 -5.46
N LYS A 17 -21.31 -7.35 -5.72
CA LYS A 17 -21.90 -8.67 -5.57
C LYS A 17 -21.61 -9.52 -6.81
N GLY A 18 -20.99 -10.67 -6.60
CA GLY A 18 -20.78 -11.72 -7.59
C GLY A 18 -21.85 -12.82 -7.56
N LYS A 19 -21.58 -13.88 -8.34
CA LYS A 19 -22.35 -15.12 -8.37
C LYS A 19 -22.28 -15.81 -7.00
N ASN A 20 -23.31 -16.58 -6.66
CA ASN A 20 -23.40 -17.37 -5.43
C ASN A 20 -23.18 -16.56 -4.14
N ASN A 21 -23.50 -15.27 -4.16
CA ASN A 21 -23.32 -14.33 -3.04
C ASN A 21 -21.85 -14.21 -2.57
N TYR A 22 -20.88 -14.37 -3.47
CA TYR A 22 -19.53 -13.85 -3.21
C TYR A 22 -19.50 -12.34 -3.39
N PHE A 23 -18.64 -11.67 -2.62
CA PHE A 23 -18.47 -10.22 -2.70
C PHE A 23 -17.02 -9.89 -3.02
N PHE A 24 -16.82 -8.85 -3.81
CA PHE A 24 -15.52 -8.43 -4.34
C PHE A 24 -15.31 -6.94 -4.11
N LEU A 25 -14.05 -6.54 -3.98
CA LEU A 25 -13.67 -5.15 -4.02
C LEU A 25 -13.58 -4.70 -5.49
N VAL A 26 -14.08 -3.50 -5.79
CA VAL A 26 -14.01 -2.92 -7.14
C VAL A 26 -13.25 -1.61 -7.18
N ASN A 27 -13.41 -0.77 -6.15
CA ASN A 27 -12.83 0.57 -6.09
C ASN A 27 -12.20 0.80 -4.71
N ASP A 28 -10.89 0.74 -4.57
CA ASP A 28 -10.19 1.31 -3.41
C ASP A 28 -9.27 2.46 -3.85
N SER A 29 -8.06 2.55 -3.31
CA SER A 29 -7.02 3.42 -3.90
C SER A 29 -6.56 2.95 -5.29
N ASN A 30 -6.94 1.74 -5.70
CA ASN A 30 -6.68 1.07 -6.97
C ASN A 30 -7.98 0.52 -7.57
N ASN A 31 -7.94 0.19 -8.86
CA ASN A 31 -9.07 -0.43 -9.55
C ASN A 31 -8.83 -1.95 -9.70
N GLU A 32 -8.98 -2.72 -8.61
CA GLU A 32 -8.64 -4.15 -8.54
C GLU A 32 -9.16 -4.95 -9.74
N ILE A 33 -10.44 -4.82 -10.09
CA ILE A 33 -11.02 -5.62 -11.18
C ILE A 33 -10.56 -5.13 -12.56
N LEU A 34 -10.46 -3.81 -12.76
CA LEU A 34 -10.11 -3.25 -14.07
C LEU A 34 -8.67 -3.60 -14.45
N GLN A 35 -7.71 -3.54 -13.52
CA GLN A 35 -6.32 -3.90 -13.81
C GLN A 35 -6.14 -5.34 -14.33
N HIS A 36 -7.04 -6.25 -13.94
CA HIS A 36 -6.96 -7.66 -14.30
C HIS A 36 -7.75 -8.02 -15.55
N TYR A 37 -8.87 -7.35 -15.80
CA TYR A 37 -9.87 -7.79 -16.78
C TYR A 37 -10.30 -6.74 -17.81
N ASP A 38 -9.86 -5.47 -17.69
CA ASP A 38 -10.10 -4.44 -18.71
C ASP A 38 -8.85 -4.23 -19.56
N ASP A 39 -8.89 -4.68 -20.82
CA ASP A 39 -7.79 -4.45 -21.78
C ASP A 39 -7.54 -2.96 -22.04
N GLY A 40 -8.53 -2.10 -21.81
CA GLY A 40 -8.42 -0.64 -21.90
C GLY A 40 -7.93 0.04 -20.61
N TYR A 41 -7.60 -0.72 -19.56
CA TYR A 41 -7.07 -0.15 -18.31
C TYR A 41 -5.65 0.38 -18.50
N GLU A 42 -5.50 1.70 -18.31
CA GLU A 42 -4.20 2.38 -18.29
C GLU A 42 -3.52 2.18 -16.94
N SER A 43 -2.72 1.12 -16.84
CA SER A 43 -1.91 0.84 -15.65
C SER A 43 -0.89 1.93 -15.38
N LYS A 44 -0.71 2.26 -14.10
CA LYS A 44 0.34 3.18 -13.62
C LYS A 44 1.66 2.45 -13.34
N PHE A 45 1.67 1.12 -13.44
CA PHE A 45 2.81 0.31 -13.09
C PHE A 45 3.96 0.49 -14.08
N ASN A 46 5.13 0.85 -13.56
CA ASN A 46 6.35 0.91 -14.35
C ASN A 46 7.31 -0.21 -13.92
N ILE A 47 7.29 -1.31 -14.67
CA ILE A 47 8.11 -2.51 -14.39
C ILE A 47 9.61 -2.20 -14.29
N GLY A 48 10.13 -1.29 -15.13
CA GLY A 48 11.54 -0.95 -15.15
C GLY A 48 11.96 -0.24 -13.86
N LYS A 49 11.21 0.78 -13.46
CA LYS A 49 11.43 1.51 -12.19
C LYS A 49 11.27 0.58 -10.99
N PHE A 50 10.26 -0.29 -11.02
CA PHE A 50 10.01 -1.25 -9.94
C PHE A 50 11.19 -2.20 -9.75
N LYS A 51 11.65 -2.86 -10.83
CA LYS A 51 12.81 -3.76 -10.78
C LYS A 51 14.08 -3.04 -10.32
N ALA A 52 14.28 -1.80 -10.75
CA ALA A 52 15.40 -0.98 -10.27
C ALA A 52 15.32 -0.71 -8.76
N SER A 53 14.15 -0.31 -8.27
CA SER A 53 13.90 -0.08 -6.84
C SER A 53 14.14 -1.34 -6.00
N GLN A 54 13.55 -2.48 -6.43
CA GLN A 54 13.72 -3.77 -5.75
C GLN A 54 15.17 -4.24 -5.73
N LYS A 55 15.90 -4.09 -6.85
CA LYS A 55 17.33 -4.39 -6.92
C LYS A 55 18.13 -3.55 -5.93
N ALA A 56 17.80 -2.27 -5.79
CA ALA A 56 18.47 -1.37 -4.88
C ALA A 56 18.21 -1.76 -3.40
N LYS A 57 16.97 -2.10 -3.03
CA LYS A 57 16.65 -2.68 -1.70
C LYS A 57 17.44 -3.95 -1.43
N MET A 58 17.42 -4.89 -2.39
CA MET A 58 18.14 -6.17 -2.29
C MET A 58 19.64 -5.98 -2.08
N SER A 59 20.28 -5.08 -2.84
CA SER A 59 21.70 -4.78 -2.68
C SER A 59 21.99 -4.19 -1.30
N TYR A 60 21.27 -3.13 -0.91
CA TYR A 60 21.49 -2.49 0.39
C TYR A 60 21.35 -3.45 1.56
N LEU A 61 20.31 -4.27 1.59
CA LEU A 61 20.07 -5.21 2.68
C LEU A 61 21.10 -6.35 2.69
N ARG A 62 21.46 -6.89 1.53
CA ARG A 62 22.54 -7.88 1.42
C ARG A 62 23.86 -7.34 1.94
N ASP A 63 24.21 -6.11 1.59
CA ASP A 63 25.48 -5.50 1.99
C ASP A 63 25.53 -5.22 3.51
N ASN A 64 24.36 -5.24 4.19
CA ASN A 64 24.23 -5.19 5.64
C ASN A 64 23.98 -6.58 6.29
N ASN A 65 24.15 -7.68 5.54
CA ASN A 65 23.86 -9.06 5.98
C ASN A 65 22.41 -9.30 6.43
N ILE A 66 21.45 -8.59 5.84
CA ILE A 66 20.01 -8.72 6.11
C ILE A 66 19.35 -9.46 4.95
N ASN A 67 18.58 -10.52 5.23
CA ASN A 67 17.85 -11.21 4.17
C ASN A 67 16.63 -10.40 3.74
N TYR A 68 16.38 -10.32 2.44
CA TYR A 68 15.24 -9.59 1.90
C TYR A 68 14.50 -10.38 0.82
N LYS A 69 13.17 -10.41 0.96
CA LYS A 69 12.26 -10.97 -0.03
C LYS A 69 10.94 -10.19 -0.03
N MET A 70 10.38 -10.02 -1.23
CA MET A 70 9.04 -9.49 -1.42
C MET A 70 8.07 -10.63 -1.78
N PHE A 71 6.88 -10.59 -1.22
CA PHE A 71 5.80 -11.56 -1.41
C PHE A 71 4.52 -10.84 -1.80
N VAL A 72 3.79 -11.45 -2.73
CA VAL A 72 2.54 -10.92 -3.25
C VAL A 72 1.41 -11.88 -2.92
N VAL A 73 0.44 -11.39 -2.15
CA VAL A 73 -0.81 -12.10 -1.87
C VAL A 73 -1.76 -11.84 -3.04
N PRO A 74 -2.26 -12.89 -3.72
CA PRO A 74 -3.13 -12.69 -4.86
C PRO A 74 -4.43 -11.97 -4.46
N ASP A 75 -5.01 -11.22 -5.39
CA ASP A 75 -6.32 -10.63 -5.16
C ASP A 75 -7.41 -11.71 -5.14
N LYS A 76 -8.45 -11.47 -4.33
CA LYS A 76 -9.59 -12.39 -4.23
C LYS A 76 -10.25 -12.61 -5.58
N SER A 77 -10.36 -11.57 -6.40
CA SER A 77 -10.96 -11.65 -7.74
C SER A 77 -10.19 -12.56 -8.70
N VAL A 78 -8.86 -12.66 -8.55
CA VAL A 78 -7.99 -13.58 -9.32
C VAL A 78 -8.30 -15.04 -8.97
N ILE A 79 -8.34 -15.35 -7.67
CA ILE A 79 -8.57 -16.72 -7.16
C ILE A 79 -10.01 -17.16 -7.39
N LEU A 80 -10.96 -16.30 -7.08
CA LEU A 80 -12.40 -16.57 -7.11
C LEU A 80 -13.06 -16.10 -8.41
N ARG A 81 -12.32 -16.03 -9.51
CA ARG A 81 -12.79 -15.49 -10.81
C ARG A 81 -14.10 -16.09 -11.31
N LYS A 82 -14.35 -17.38 -11.04
CA LYS A 82 -15.59 -18.08 -11.44
C LYS A 82 -16.85 -17.50 -10.81
N TYR A 83 -16.69 -16.75 -9.71
CA TYR A 83 -17.79 -16.10 -9.00
C TYR A 83 -17.98 -14.63 -9.39
N LEU A 84 -17.18 -14.07 -10.31
CA LEU A 84 -17.42 -12.73 -10.85
C LEU A 84 -18.73 -12.69 -11.68
N PRO A 85 -19.46 -11.55 -11.70
CA PRO A 85 -20.78 -11.44 -12.33
C PRO A 85 -20.74 -11.29 -13.87
N PHE A 86 -19.56 -11.37 -14.46
CA PHE A 86 -19.31 -11.34 -15.90
C PHE A 86 -18.41 -12.51 -16.28
N ASP A 87 -18.28 -12.75 -17.58
CA ASP A 87 -17.34 -13.73 -18.12
C ASP A 87 -15.92 -13.18 -18.03
N THR A 88 -14.99 -14.02 -17.61
CA THR A 88 -13.61 -13.61 -17.34
C THR A 88 -12.66 -14.34 -18.27
N ASN A 89 -11.69 -13.60 -18.80
CA ASN A 89 -10.51 -14.17 -19.43
C ASN A 89 -9.47 -14.56 -18.35
N THR A 90 -8.32 -15.06 -18.77
CA THR A 90 -7.15 -15.16 -17.87
C THR A 90 -6.81 -13.75 -17.36
N PRO A 91 -6.69 -13.55 -16.02
CA PRO A 91 -6.39 -12.24 -15.47
C PRO A 91 -5.01 -11.77 -15.92
N LYS A 92 -4.88 -10.48 -16.26
CA LYS A 92 -3.59 -9.82 -16.45
C LYS A 92 -3.04 -9.42 -15.08
N ARG A 93 -1.88 -9.97 -14.71
CA ARG A 93 -1.29 -9.78 -13.38
C ARG A 93 0.10 -9.17 -13.52
N HIS A 94 0.38 -8.12 -12.74
CA HIS A 94 1.71 -7.48 -12.77
C HIS A 94 2.80 -8.42 -12.25
N ILE A 95 2.48 -9.24 -11.24
CA ILE A 95 3.40 -10.22 -10.63
C ILE A 95 3.95 -11.23 -11.63
N ASP A 96 3.20 -11.60 -12.67
CA ASP A 96 3.65 -12.54 -13.71
C ASP A 96 4.90 -12.02 -14.48
N SER A 97 5.12 -10.69 -14.47
CA SER A 97 6.26 -10.04 -15.11
C SER A 97 7.46 -9.79 -14.16
N LEU A 98 7.28 -10.02 -12.86
CA LEU A 98 8.27 -9.69 -11.83
C LEU A 98 9.33 -10.78 -11.63
N HIS A 99 9.00 -12.06 -11.84
CA HIS A 99 9.95 -13.18 -11.68
C HIS A 99 10.73 -13.11 -10.35
N ASP A 100 12.06 -13.08 -10.38
CA ASP A 100 12.94 -13.12 -9.19
C ASP A 100 12.80 -11.92 -8.23
N PHE A 101 12.03 -10.90 -8.62
CA PHE A 101 11.82 -9.71 -7.80
C PHE A 101 10.70 -9.86 -6.76
N ALA A 102 9.81 -10.84 -6.91
CA ALA A 102 8.74 -11.09 -5.94
C ALA A 102 8.25 -12.55 -6.03
N TYR A 103 7.87 -13.13 -4.89
CA TYR A 103 7.27 -14.46 -4.83
C TYR A 103 5.75 -14.36 -4.83
N ASP A 104 5.10 -15.21 -5.63
CA ASP A 104 3.66 -15.23 -5.77
C ASP A 104 3.03 -16.24 -4.80
N ALA A 105 2.25 -15.76 -3.83
CA ALA A 105 1.56 -16.63 -2.89
C ALA A 105 0.45 -17.46 -3.55
N LEU A 106 0.12 -17.22 -4.83
CA LEU A 106 -0.72 -18.12 -5.63
C LEU A 106 -0.18 -19.56 -5.65
N GLU A 107 1.13 -19.78 -5.45
CA GLU A 107 1.72 -21.12 -5.28
C GLU A 107 1.05 -21.92 -4.15
N VAL A 108 0.52 -21.22 -3.14
CA VAL A 108 -0.03 -21.81 -1.92
C VAL A 108 -1.39 -21.23 -1.54
N VAL A 109 -2.11 -20.54 -2.42
CA VAL A 109 -3.43 -19.98 -2.09
C VAL A 109 -4.47 -20.52 -3.08
N ASN A 110 -5.65 -20.90 -2.58
CA ASN A 110 -6.75 -21.43 -3.38
C ASN A 110 -8.12 -20.86 -2.97
N GLU A 111 -9.20 -21.35 -3.58
CA GLU A 111 -10.55 -20.80 -3.37
C GLU A 111 -11.08 -20.92 -1.93
N ASN A 112 -10.62 -21.90 -1.15
CA ASN A 112 -11.04 -22.07 0.24
C ASN A 112 -10.31 -21.11 1.19
N ASP A 113 -9.30 -20.39 0.69
CA ASP A 113 -8.44 -19.51 1.47
C ASP A 113 -9.02 -18.10 1.59
N TYR A 114 -10.20 -17.79 1.01
CA TYR A 114 -10.88 -16.49 1.11
C TYR A 114 -12.26 -16.60 1.75
N GLN A 115 -12.64 -15.54 2.44
CA GLN A 115 -13.98 -15.41 3.01
C GLN A 115 -14.96 -14.79 2.01
N VAL A 116 -16.25 -15.09 2.15
CA VAL A 116 -17.28 -14.51 1.28
C VAL A 116 -17.38 -12.99 1.43
N ASN A 117 -17.21 -12.47 2.64
CA ASN A 117 -17.50 -11.10 3.03
C ASN A 117 -16.27 -10.22 3.28
N ASP A 118 -15.07 -10.71 3.01
CA ASP A 118 -13.80 -10.01 3.25
C ASP A 118 -12.91 -10.04 2.00
N THR A 119 -12.02 -9.05 1.84
CA THR A 119 -11.03 -9.00 0.75
C THR A 119 -9.80 -9.86 1.00
N HIS A 120 -9.47 -10.12 2.26
CA HIS A 120 -8.22 -10.78 2.65
C HIS A 120 -8.37 -12.32 2.63
N ILE A 121 -7.22 -13.01 2.60
CA ILE A 121 -7.18 -14.43 2.91
C ILE A 121 -7.66 -14.67 4.35
N ASN A 122 -8.25 -15.82 4.63
CA ASN A 122 -8.65 -16.20 5.98
C ASN A 122 -7.43 -16.52 6.87
N MET A 123 -7.63 -16.58 8.19
CA MET A 123 -6.53 -16.81 9.14
C MET A 123 -5.89 -18.21 9.03
N LEU A 124 -6.58 -19.22 8.51
CA LEU A 124 -5.94 -20.54 8.29
C LEU A 124 -4.97 -20.47 7.12
N ALA A 125 -5.38 -19.81 6.04
CA ALA A 125 -4.54 -19.55 4.89
C ALA A 125 -3.33 -18.67 5.23
N SER A 126 -3.43 -17.81 6.25
CA SER A 126 -2.31 -16.99 6.69
C SER A 126 -1.14 -17.84 7.21
N VAL A 127 -1.39 -18.93 7.95
CA VAL A 127 -0.34 -19.88 8.38
C VAL A 127 0.32 -20.55 7.18
N LYS A 128 -0.47 -20.91 6.16
CA LYS A 128 0.02 -21.50 4.90
C LYS A 128 0.91 -20.53 4.13
N VAL A 129 0.50 -19.27 4.01
CA VAL A 129 1.28 -18.21 3.35
C VAL A 129 2.55 -17.88 4.15
N VAL A 130 2.48 -17.78 5.47
CA VAL A 130 3.68 -17.54 6.30
C VAL A 130 4.65 -18.72 6.20
N SER A 131 4.17 -19.96 6.22
CA SER A 131 5.04 -21.14 6.02
C SER A 131 5.75 -21.11 4.66
N PHE A 132 5.06 -20.66 3.62
CA PHE A 132 5.64 -20.43 2.29
C PHE A 132 6.71 -19.34 2.34
N ILE A 133 6.41 -18.18 2.93
CA ILE A 133 7.36 -17.08 3.13
C ILE A 133 8.63 -17.58 3.82
N LEU A 134 8.47 -18.26 4.95
CA LEU A 134 9.58 -18.81 5.73
C LEU A 134 10.43 -19.78 4.92
N SER A 135 9.83 -20.66 4.12
CA SER A 135 10.58 -21.58 3.26
C SER A 135 11.41 -20.89 2.16
N LYS A 136 11.05 -19.66 1.77
CA LYS A 136 11.83 -18.85 0.82
C LYS A 136 12.91 -18.02 1.53
N MET A 137 12.69 -17.67 2.80
CA MET A 137 13.65 -16.95 3.65
C MET A 137 14.74 -17.88 4.21
N ASP A 138 14.35 -19.06 4.70
CA ASP A 138 15.21 -20.10 5.25
C ASP A 138 15.09 -21.37 4.42
N LYS A 139 16.11 -21.63 3.60
CA LYS A 139 16.15 -22.80 2.72
C LYS A 139 16.51 -24.10 3.44
N SER A 140 16.79 -24.06 4.75
CA SER A 140 17.11 -25.27 5.52
C SER A 140 15.88 -26.14 5.79
N LYS A 141 14.67 -25.56 5.71
CA LYS A 141 13.39 -26.22 5.94
C LYS A 141 12.47 -26.02 4.74
N ASN A 142 11.61 -27.01 4.48
CA ASN A 142 10.54 -26.86 3.50
C ASN A 142 9.29 -26.25 4.15
N ILE A 143 8.28 -25.95 3.32
CA ILE A 143 7.01 -25.37 3.77
C ILE A 143 6.29 -26.19 4.86
N TYR A 144 6.36 -27.52 4.80
CA TYR A 144 5.67 -28.39 5.75
C TYR A 144 6.35 -28.43 7.11
N ASP A 145 7.69 -28.36 7.13
CA ASP A 145 8.45 -28.27 8.37
C ASP A 145 8.15 -26.95 9.10
N HIS A 146 8.12 -25.83 8.38
CA HIS A 146 7.70 -24.55 8.97
C HIS A 146 6.25 -24.57 9.45
N ALA A 147 5.32 -25.15 8.67
CA ALA A 147 3.93 -25.26 9.07
C ALA A 147 3.78 -26.07 10.36
N ARG A 148 4.53 -27.17 10.52
CA ARG A 148 4.54 -27.96 11.76
C ARG A 148 5.05 -27.14 12.94
N ASP A 149 6.20 -26.49 12.79
CA ASP A 149 6.80 -25.68 13.86
C ASP A 149 5.84 -24.56 14.33
N LEU A 150 5.06 -23.97 13.40
CA LEU A 150 4.02 -23.01 13.71
C LEU A 150 2.84 -23.65 14.46
N TRP A 151 2.29 -24.76 13.95
CA TRP A 151 1.13 -25.42 14.56
C TRP A 151 1.41 -26.05 15.92
N ASP A 152 2.66 -26.37 16.25
CA ASP A 152 3.03 -26.80 17.61
C ASP A 152 2.80 -25.69 18.66
N ARG A 153 2.66 -24.43 18.22
CA ARG A 153 2.50 -23.22 19.05
C ARG A 153 1.25 -22.40 18.73
N LEU A 154 0.45 -22.87 17.77
CA LEU A 154 -0.80 -22.24 17.37
C LEU A 154 -1.96 -23.21 17.60
N HIS A 155 -3.14 -22.68 17.86
CA HIS A 155 -4.37 -23.46 17.83
C HIS A 155 -5.47 -22.71 17.09
N ILE A 156 -6.55 -23.44 16.81
CA ILE A 156 -7.71 -22.91 16.09
C ILE A 156 -8.83 -22.68 17.10
N GLU A 157 -9.38 -21.47 17.09
CA GLU A 157 -10.63 -21.15 17.76
C GLU A 157 -11.71 -20.81 16.74
N ILE A 158 -12.98 -20.88 17.15
CA ILE A 158 -14.10 -20.44 16.30
C ILE A 158 -14.51 -19.05 16.74
N SER A 159 -14.18 -18.05 15.93
CA SER A 159 -14.70 -16.70 16.15
C SER A 159 -16.11 -16.63 15.57
N SER A 160 -17.08 -16.34 16.43
CA SER A 160 -18.41 -15.96 15.99
C SER A 160 -18.43 -14.49 15.57
N ASP A 161 -19.30 -14.16 14.62
CA ASP A 161 -19.78 -12.78 14.45
C ASP A 161 -18.76 -11.75 13.91
N VAL A 162 -17.81 -12.20 13.08
CA VAL A 162 -16.80 -11.32 12.47
C VAL A 162 -17.36 -10.61 11.25
N LYS A 163 -17.26 -9.28 11.24
CA LYS A 163 -17.70 -8.43 10.13
C LYS A 163 -16.55 -8.17 9.17
N GLY A 164 -16.63 -8.76 7.97
CA GLY A 164 -15.64 -8.55 6.92
C GLY A 164 -15.64 -7.13 6.35
N ASP A 165 -14.49 -6.72 5.81
CA ASP A 165 -14.26 -5.35 5.33
C ASP A 165 -15.19 -4.91 4.19
N LEU A 166 -15.59 -5.82 3.29
CA LEU A 166 -16.51 -5.54 2.19
C LEU A 166 -17.92 -5.13 2.66
N PHE A 167 -18.27 -5.45 3.90
CA PHE A 167 -19.56 -5.11 4.50
C PHE A 167 -19.49 -3.91 5.45
N GLN A 168 -18.33 -3.26 5.58
CA GLN A 168 -18.24 -1.98 6.27
C GLN A 168 -19.06 -0.91 5.52
N ASP A 169 -19.62 0.04 6.26
CA ASP A 169 -20.57 1.02 5.72
C ASP A 169 -19.97 1.92 4.62
N LEU A 170 -18.66 2.17 4.72
CA LEU A 170 -17.87 2.90 3.72
C LEU A 170 -17.66 2.10 2.43
N ASN A 171 -17.69 0.77 2.50
CA ASN A 171 -17.40 -0.11 1.36
C ASN A 171 -18.68 -0.65 0.71
N TRP A 172 -19.70 -0.94 1.52
CA TRP A 172 -20.94 -1.59 1.09
C TRP A 172 -21.78 -0.72 0.15
N SER A 173 -22.08 -1.27 -1.02
CA SER A 173 -22.73 -0.57 -2.14
C SER A 173 -24.24 -0.80 -2.26
N TYR A 174 -24.81 -1.72 -1.47
CA TYR A 174 -26.21 -2.15 -1.63
C TYR A 174 -27.06 -1.72 -0.41
N PRO A 175 -28.39 -1.88 -0.44
CA PRO A 175 -29.23 -1.74 0.76
C PRO A 175 -28.82 -2.73 1.86
N LYS A 176 -29.04 -2.36 3.14
CA LYS A 176 -28.79 -3.24 4.30
C LYS A 176 -29.99 -4.16 4.58
N ASP A 177 -30.30 -5.00 3.61
CA ASP A 177 -31.44 -5.93 3.62
C ASP A 177 -31.14 -7.27 4.32
N ALA A 178 -31.96 -8.30 4.05
CA ALA A 178 -31.76 -9.65 4.59
C ALA A 178 -30.45 -10.30 4.10
N LEU A 179 -30.00 -9.99 2.87
CA LEU A 179 -28.73 -10.46 2.33
C LEU A 179 -27.58 -9.88 3.14
N TYR A 180 -27.63 -8.57 3.40
CA TYR A 180 -26.64 -7.90 4.25
C TYR A 180 -26.58 -8.54 5.64
N LYS A 181 -27.72 -8.75 6.30
CA LYS A 181 -27.75 -9.39 7.63
C LYS A 181 -27.15 -10.80 7.62
N LYS A 182 -27.40 -11.58 6.56
CA LYS A 182 -26.93 -12.96 6.44
C LYS A 182 -25.42 -13.06 6.24
N TYR A 183 -24.83 -12.18 5.43
CA TYR A 183 -23.42 -12.32 5.01
C TYR A 183 -22.49 -11.28 5.61
N SER A 184 -22.99 -10.21 6.23
CA SER A 184 -22.14 -9.19 6.84
C SER A 184 -21.29 -9.72 7.96
N ARG A 185 -21.81 -10.69 8.73
CA ARG A 185 -21.12 -11.30 9.86
C ARG A 185 -21.11 -12.81 9.69
N VAL A 186 -19.93 -13.40 9.71
CA VAL A 186 -19.74 -14.84 9.50
C VAL A 186 -18.97 -15.45 10.67
N THR A 187 -19.25 -16.71 10.94
CA THR A 187 -18.47 -17.53 11.87
C THR A 187 -17.36 -18.22 11.08
N PHE A 188 -16.11 -18.12 11.55
CA PHE A 188 -15.00 -18.79 10.90
C PHE A 188 -13.86 -19.14 11.87
N PRO A 189 -12.97 -20.06 11.49
CA PRO A 189 -11.81 -20.43 12.28
C PRO A 189 -10.76 -19.31 12.33
N VAL A 190 -10.37 -18.89 13.53
CA VAL A 190 -9.27 -17.96 13.78
C VAL A 190 -8.06 -18.72 14.31
N VAL A 191 -6.87 -18.14 14.08
CA VAL A 191 -5.60 -18.70 14.54
C VAL A 191 -5.13 -17.92 15.74
N VAL A 192 -4.87 -18.63 16.84
CA VAL A 192 -4.50 -18.05 18.12
C VAL A 192 -3.16 -18.64 18.57
N MET A 193 -2.32 -17.79 19.14
CA MET A 193 -1.04 -18.20 19.71
C MET A 193 -1.22 -18.86 21.06
N ASN A 194 -0.46 -19.92 21.33
CA ASN A 194 -0.38 -20.54 22.66
C ASN A 194 0.47 -19.68 23.61
N ASP A 195 1.45 -18.97 23.05
CA ASP A 195 2.42 -18.15 23.78
C ASP A 195 1.93 -16.70 23.93
N GLU A 196 2.21 -16.10 25.09
CA GLU A 196 1.99 -14.67 25.30
C GLU A 196 3.06 -13.85 24.56
N CYS A 197 2.60 -12.81 23.87
CA CYS A 197 3.46 -11.80 23.25
C CYS A 197 3.42 -10.50 24.05
N THR A 198 4.52 -9.78 24.06
CA THR A 198 4.57 -8.40 24.58
C THR A 198 4.59 -7.43 23.41
N GLN A 199 3.64 -6.50 23.36
CA GLN A 199 3.74 -5.33 22.50
C GLN A 199 4.59 -4.28 23.19
N LEU A 200 5.62 -3.80 22.49
CA LEU A 200 6.47 -2.71 22.94
C LEU A 200 5.90 -1.38 22.42
N ASP A 201 5.81 -0.39 23.31
CA ASP A 201 5.27 0.93 23.02
C ASP A 201 6.37 2.01 22.85
N ASP A 202 7.64 1.66 23.05
CA ASP A 202 8.81 2.54 22.93
C ASP A 202 9.32 2.65 21.48
N ILE A 203 8.38 2.88 20.55
CA ILE A 203 8.72 3.14 19.15
C ILE A 203 9.05 4.63 18.98
N PRO A 204 10.21 4.99 18.38
CA PRO A 204 10.56 6.38 18.06
C PRO A 204 9.45 7.08 17.28
N ASP A 205 9.22 8.36 17.56
CA ASP A 205 8.11 9.14 16.99
C ASP A 205 8.10 9.09 15.45
N GLU A 206 9.28 9.12 14.82
CA GLU A 206 9.44 9.05 13.36
C GLU A 206 9.02 7.71 12.75
N PHE A 207 8.95 6.64 13.55
CA PHE A 207 8.55 5.29 13.13
C PHE A 207 7.26 4.81 13.78
N ALA A 208 6.72 5.54 14.76
CA ALA A 208 5.51 5.17 15.49
C ALA A 208 4.27 5.13 14.59
N THR A 209 4.27 5.95 13.51
CA THR A 209 3.18 5.99 12.54
C THR A 209 3.66 6.19 11.11
N PHE A 210 2.96 5.59 10.16
CA PHE A 210 3.03 5.95 8.75
C PHE A 210 1.67 6.49 8.30
N GLY A 211 1.60 7.80 8.03
CA GLY A 211 0.33 8.47 7.81
C GLY A 211 -0.60 8.32 9.03
N SER A 212 -1.76 7.69 8.83
CA SER A 212 -2.73 7.45 9.92
C SER A 212 -2.62 6.06 10.58
N ARG A 213 -1.65 5.25 10.16
CA ARG A 213 -1.49 3.87 10.63
C ARG A 213 -0.38 3.79 11.65
N LYS A 214 -0.67 3.15 12.79
CA LYS A 214 0.34 2.89 13.83
C LYS A 214 1.21 1.70 13.42
N SER A 215 2.50 1.82 13.69
CA SER A 215 3.41 0.68 13.68
C SER A 215 3.15 -0.20 14.88
N ILE A 216 3.56 -1.47 14.80
CA ILE A 216 3.39 -2.46 15.87
C ILE A 216 4.72 -3.14 16.11
N HIS A 217 5.18 -3.19 17.36
CA HIS A 217 6.42 -3.84 17.74
C HIS A 217 6.13 -4.94 18.75
N ILE A 218 6.40 -6.19 18.39
CA ILE A 218 6.07 -7.37 19.18
C ILE A 218 7.34 -8.14 19.56
N VAL A 219 7.41 -8.60 20.80
CA VAL A 219 8.42 -9.56 21.29
C VAL A 219 7.72 -10.83 21.76
N ASN A 220 8.22 -11.98 21.31
CA ASN A 220 7.81 -13.30 21.76
C ASN A 220 9.03 -14.08 22.30
N PRO A 221 9.23 -14.18 23.63
CA PRO A 221 10.37 -14.90 24.24
C PRO A 221 10.30 -16.44 24.07
N ASN A 222 9.17 -16.95 23.57
CA ASN A 222 8.98 -18.36 23.27
C ASN A 222 8.96 -18.66 21.77
N SER A 223 9.28 -17.72 20.88
CA SER A 223 9.28 -17.96 19.42
C SER A 223 10.12 -19.16 18.95
N VAL A 224 9.81 -19.66 17.76
CA VAL A 224 10.53 -20.79 17.10
C VAL A 224 12.00 -20.45 16.81
N SER A 225 12.27 -19.20 16.41
CA SER A 225 13.60 -18.69 16.10
C SER A 225 13.97 -17.52 17.02
N ASP A 226 15.27 -17.28 17.17
CA ASP A 226 15.83 -16.14 17.89
C ASP A 226 15.95 -14.85 17.04
N LYS A 227 15.52 -14.92 15.77
CA LYS A 227 15.65 -13.85 14.79
C LYS A 227 14.68 -12.69 14.99
N LYS A 228 15.07 -11.53 14.50
CA LYS A 228 14.25 -10.31 14.34
C LYS A 228 13.76 -10.15 12.91
N ALA A 229 12.50 -9.79 12.73
CA ALA A 229 11.93 -9.50 11.41
C ALA A 229 11.32 -8.11 11.31
N LEU A 230 11.67 -7.35 10.27
CA LEU A 230 10.95 -6.14 9.87
C LEU A 230 9.97 -6.49 8.75
N LEU A 231 8.69 -6.27 9.01
CA LEU A 231 7.60 -6.51 8.07
C LEU A 231 7.18 -5.17 7.45
N LEU A 232 7.45 -5.00 6.16
CA LEU A 232 6.93 -3.90 5.36
C LEU A 232 5.60 -4.37 4.75
N HIS A 233 4.48 -3.87 5.25
CA HIS A 233 3.20 -4.55 5.01
C HIS A 233 2.02 -3.63 4.70
N ASP A 234 0.92 -4.26 4.29
CA ASP A 234 -0.41 -3.69 4.18
C ASP A 234 -1.41 -4.45 5.10
N SER A 235 -2.72 -4.20 4.96
CA SER A 235 -3.74 -4.83 5.79
C SER A 235 -3.81 -6.37 5.67
N SER A 236 -3.32 -6.97 4.58
CA SER A 236 -3.33 -8.43 4.38
C SER A 236 -2.47 -9.17 5.40
N THR A 237 -1.44 -8.51 5.94
CA THR A 237 -0.52 -9.12 6.90
C THR A 237 -1.10 -9.18 8.31
N LEU A 238 -2.18 -8.45 8.60
CA LEU A 238 -2.84 -8.50 9.93
C LEU A 238 -3.29 -9.92 10.29
N HIS A 239 -3.81 -10.68 9.34
CA HIS A 239 -4.20 -12.08 9.55
C HIS A 239 -2.98 -13.01 9.70
N MET A 240 -1.80 -12.59 9.24
CA MET A 240 -0.54 -13.35 9.30
C MET A 240 0.23 -13.11 10.60
N MET A 241 -0.10 -12.06 11.37
CA MET A 241 0.63 -11.69 12.59
C MET A 241 0.79 -12.84 13.59
N PRO A 242 -0.23 -13.67 13.90
CA PRO A 242 -0.05 -14.79 14.84
C PRO A 242 1.07 -15.74 14.40
N ALA A 243 1.15 -16.06 13.11
CA ALA A 243 2.16 -16.96 12.57
C ALA A 243 3.56 -16.31 12.56
N PHE A 244 3.68 -15.04 12.17
CA PHE A 244 4.96 -14.32 12.24
C PHE A 244 5.47 -14.17 13.67
N ASN A 245 4.62 -13.76 14.60
CA ASN A 245 4.95 -13.60 16.02
C ASN A 245 5.29 -14.95 16.69
N THR A 246 4.72 -16.06 16.19
CA THR A 246 5.10 -17.40 16.64
C THR A 246 6.51 -17.77 16.18
N TYR A 247 6.89 -17.39 14.96
CA TYR A 247 8.18 -17.79 14.39
C TYR A 247 9.36 -16.93 14.86
N TYR A 248 9.21 -15.60 14.83
CA TYR A 248 10.30 -14.65 15.11
C TYR A 248 10.30 -14.21 16.58
N ARG A 249 11.49 -13.99 17.15
CA ARG A 249 11.67 -13.48 18.52
C ARG A 249 11.14 -12.07 18.67
N GLU A 250 11.33 -11.27 17.64
CA GLU A 250 10.96 -9.86 17.64
C GLU A 250 10.49 -9.48 16.24
N VAL A 251 9.33 -8.85 16.15
CA VAL A 251 8.74 -8.44 14.88
C VAL A 251 8.33 -6.97 14.95
N PHE A 252 8.83 -6.19 14.00
CA PHE A 252 8.40 -4.82 13.79
C PHE A 252 7.54 -4.75 12.53
N TYR A 253 6.28 -4.39 12.70
CA TYR A 253 5.31 -4.20 11.62
C TYR A 253 5.25 -2.73 11.28
N TYR A 254 5.81 -2.36 10.13
CA TYR A 254 5.79 -1.00 9.63
C TYR A 254 4.83 -0.91 8.45
N TRP A 255 3.81 -0.05 8.59
CA TRP A 255 2.88 0.21 7.50
C TRP A 255 3.63 0.94 6.42
N ASP A 256 3.88 0.25 5.32
CA ASP A 256 4.75 0.77 4.29
C ASP A 256 3.99 0.93 2.98
N HIS A 257 3.75 2.16 2.56
CA HIS A 257 3.25 2.47 1.22
C HIS A 257 4.41 2.57 0.21
N TRP A 258 5.23 1.52 0.10
CA TRP A 258 6.40 1.42 -0.79
C TRP A 258 7.65 2.25 -0.42
N TYR A 259 7.62 2.88 0.75
CA TYR A 259 8.71 3.59 1.39
C TYR A 259 9.72 2.67 2.11
N PHE A 260 10.95 2.66 1.62
CA PHE A 260 12.05 1.94 2.25
C PHE A 260 12.90 2.89 3.08
N SER A 261 12.85 2.81 4.42
CA SER A 261 13.64 3.66 5.30
C SER A 261 14.94 2.99 5.75
N LYS A 262 16.09 3.50 5.29
CA LYS A 262 17.41 3.05 5.76
C LYS A 262 17.58 3.26 7.27
N ASP A 263 16.98 4.31 7.84
CA ASP A 263 17.09 4.63 9.27
C ASP A 263 16.24 3.70 10.13
N LEU A 264 15.07 3.28 9.66
CA LEU A 264 14.29 2.23 10.33
C LEU A 264 15.08 0.92 10.38
N ILE A 265 15.76 0.55 9.29
CA ILE A 265 16.62 -0.64 9.25
C ILE A 265 17.74 -0.54 10.28
N LYS A 266 18.42 0.61 10.37
CA LYS A 266 19.51 0.82 11.34
C LYS A 266 19.01 0.80 12.78
N TYR A 267 17.88 1.45 13.04
CA TYR A 267 17.26 1.51 14.36
C TYR A 267 16.86 0.10 14.85
N PHE A 268 16.11 -0.63 14.02
CA PHE A 268 15.56 -1.92 14.42
C PHE A 268 16.57 -3.06 14.32
N ASN A 269 17.54 -2.95 13.39
CA ASN A 269 18.58 -3.94 13.10
C ASN A 269 18.01 -5.37 12.91
N PRO A 270 17.16 -5.61 11.90
CA PRO A 270 16.54 -6.91 11.66
C PRO A 270 17.53 -7.93 11.05
N ASP A 271 17.28 -9.22 11.28
CA ASP A 271 17.93 -10.30 10.53
C ASP A 271 17.26 -10.50 9.16
N ASP A 272 15.95 -10.36 9.14
CA ASP A 272 15.09 -10.60 7.98
C ASP A 272 14.17 -9.39 7.73
N VAL A 273 14.12 -8.89 6.49
CA VAL A 273 13.14 -7.90 6.02
C VAL A 273 12.20 -8.57 5.04
N ILE A 274 10.91 -8.53 5.34
CA ILE A 274 9.87 -9.20 4.57
C ILE A 274 8.88 -8.15 4.10
N GLU A 275 8.78 -7.97 2.78
CA GLU A 275 7.77 -7.09 2.19
C GLU A 275 6.58 -7.93 1.73
N VAL A 276 5.38 -7.66 2.26
CA VAL A 276 4.15 -8.36 1.89
C VAL A 276 3.15 -7.36 1.34
N ARG A 277 2.68 -7.62 0.11
CA ARG A 277 1.72 -6.75 -0.59
C ARG A 277 0.57 -7.55 -1.15
N THR A 278 -0.61 -6.98 -1.10
CA THR A 278 -1.74 -7.45 -1.90
C THR A 278 -1.53 -7.04 -3.34
N GLU A 279 -1.82 -7.95 -4.27
CA GLU A 279 -1.47 -7.82 -5.68
C GLU A 279 -1.89 -6.49 -6.33
N ARG A 280 -3.10 -5.98 -6.04
CA ARG A 280 -3.59 -4.70 -6.55
C ARG A 280 -2.76 -3.47 -6.20
N PHE A 281 -1.95 -3.52 -5.15
CA PHE A 281 -1.08 -2.39 -4.82
C PHE A 281 0.15 -2.31 -5.72
N ILE A 282 0.47 -3.35 -6.49
CA ILE A 282 1.59 -3.29 -7.44
C ILE A 282 1.30 -2.25 -8.54
N ASP A 283 0.03 -2.08 -8.93
CA ASP A 283 -0.36 -1.13 -9.97
C ASP A 283 0.03 0.32 -9.64
N ASN A 284 0.00 0.68 -8.36
CA ASN A 284 0.41 1.99 -7.87
C ASN A 284 1.72 1.96 -7.07
N ALA A 285 2.60 0.98 -7.33
CA ALA A 285 3.87 0.86 -6.65
C ALA A 285 4.72 2.13 -6.81
N LEU A 286 5.11 2.71 -5.68
CA LEU A 286 6.11 3.77 -5.69
C LEU A 286 7.47 3.10 -5.73
N CYS A 287 8.30 3.56 -6.66
CA CYS A 287 9.56 2.90 -6.96
C CYS A 287 10.72 3.84 -6.63
N PRO A 288 10.96 4.17 -5.33
CA PRO A 288 12.11 4.96 -4.96
C PRO A 288 13.37 4.19 -5.36
N VAL A 289 14.29 4.85 -6.06
CA VAL A 289 15.60 4.28 -6.40
C VAL A 289 16.61 4.87 -5.43
N PHE A 290 17.33 4.01 -4.73
CA PHE A 290 18.45 4.39 -3.87
C PHE A 290 19.72 4.42 -4.70
N ASP A 291 20.52 5.46 -4.61
CA ASP A 291 21.95 5.33 -4.79
C ASP A 291 22.65 5.31 -3.41
N ASP A 292 23.95 5.00 -3.41
CA ASP A 292 24.73 4.84 -2.19
C ASP A 292 24.90 6.16 -1.41
N ASP A 293 24.67 7.30 -2.07
CA ASP A 293 24.87 8.66 -1.53
C ASP A 293 23.55 9.44 -1.30
N THR A 294 22.40 8.96 -1.80
CA THR A 294 21.13 9.68 -1.76
C THR A 294 20.21 9.23 -0.65
N ASN A 295 19.64 10.25 -0.01
CA ASN A 295 18.45 10.15 0.79
C ASN A 295 17.27 9.70 -0.07
N VAL A 296 16.31 9.02 0.55
CA VAL A 296 15.08 8.58 -0.12
C VAL A 296 14.25 9.81 -0.45
N LEU A 297 14.23 10.20 -1.71
CA LEU A 297 13.38 11.29 -2.17
C LEU A 297 11.92 10.83 -2.16
N ILE A 298 11.16 11.29 -1.18
CA ILE A 298 9.75 10.99 -1.05
C ILE A 298 8.97 11.93 -1.98
N PRO A 299 8.07 11.39 -2.83
CA PRO A 299 7.13 12.22 -3.56
C PRO A 299 6.33 13.12 -2.63
N VAL A 300 6.28 14.42 -2.95
CA VAL A 300 5.47 15.41 -2.21
C VAL A 300 4.15 15.62 -2.92
N GLU A 301 3.02 15.48 -2.26
CA GLU A 301 1.72 15.94 -2.72
C GLU A 301 1.57 17.43 -2.40
N VAL A 302 1.29 18.25 -3.42
CA VAL A 302 0.98 19.67 -3.20
C VAL A 302 -0.49 19.90 -3.52
N SER A 303 -1.18 20.57 -2.61
CA SER A 303 -2.55 21.02 -2.75
C SER A 303 -2.61 22.54 -2.84
N PHE A 304 -3.54 23.05 -3.65
CA PHE A 304 -3.87 24.47 -3.69
C PHE A 304 -5.06 24.70 -2.77
N ASP A 305 -4.77 25.15 -1.55
CA ASP A 305 -5.80 25.48 -0.55
C ASP A 305 -6.58 26.73 -0.97
N LYS A 306 -5.91 27.63 -1.71
CA LYS A 306 -6.49 28.81 -2.35
C LYS A 306 -5.81 29.07 -3.69
N PHE A 307 -6.61 29.41 -4.71
CA PHE A 307 -6.11 29.77 -6.03
C PHE A 307 -7.15 30.66 -6.72
N THR A 308 -7.11 31.96 -6.45
CA THR A 308 -8.16 32.91 -6.85
C THR A 308 -7.56 34.16 -7.50
N VAL A 309 -8.14 34.58 -8.62
CA VAL A 309 -7.81 35.84 -9.29
C VAL A 309 -8.75 36.91 -8.77
N ASN A 310 -8.19 37.99 -8.21
CA ASN A 310 -8.92 39.17 -7.75
C ASN A 310 -8.24 40.40 -8.35
N ASP A 311 -8.95 41.15 -9.18
CA ASP A 311 -8.43 42.34 -9.87
C ASP A 311 -7.11 42.02 -10.61
N ASP A 312 -6.03 42.70 -10.24
CA ASP A 312 -4.68 42.58 -10.77
C ASP A 312 -3.82 41.55 -10.02
N LYS A 313 -4.42 40.64 -9.25
CA LYS A 313 -3.69 39.73 -8.35
C LYS A 313 -4.16 38.28 -8.44
N LEU A 314 -3.21 37.36 -8.39
CA LEU A 314 -3.44 35.94 -8.15
C LEU A 314 -3.05 35.62 -6.70
N GLU A 315 -4.03 35.26 -5.88
CA GLU A 315 -3.84 34.81 -4.50
C GLU A 315 -3.73 33.30 -4.45
N VAL A 316 -2.63 32.81 -3.86
CA VAL A 316 -2.29 31.40 -3.82
C VAL A 316 -1.94 30.99 -2.39
N ASP A 317 -2.64 29.98 -1.89
CA ASP A 317 -2.27 29.24 -0.69
C ASP A 317 -1.96 27.80 -1.11
N ILE A 318 -0.80 27.30 -0.72
CA ILE A 318 -0.39 25.93 -0.97
C ILE A 318 -0.09 25.20 0.33
N SER A 319 -0.38 23.91 0.32
CA SER A 319 0.10 22.95 1.28
C SER A 319 0.85 21.83 0.56
N ALA A 320 1.94 21.35 1.16
CA ALA A 320 2.83 20.36 0.60
C ALA A 320 3.19 19.34 1.69
N GLU A 321 2.81 18.09 1.48
CA GLU A 321 3.06 16.98 2.39
C GLU A 321 3.67 15.82 1.61
N ASP A 322 4.62 15.11 2.21
CA ASP A 322 5.09 13.84 1.65
C ASP A 322 4.02 12.74 1.83
N LEU A 323 4.29 11.57 1.27
CA LEU A 323 3.36 10.43 1.36
C LEU A 323 3.14 9.92 2.79
N CYS A 324 4.02 10.28 3.72
CA CYS A 324 3.88 9.96 5.14
C CYS A 324 3.03 11.01 5.88
N LYS A 325 2.46 11.99 5.15
CA LYS A 325 1.79 13.18 5.71
C LYS A 325 2.72 14.04 6.57
N ILE A 326 4.01 13.96 6.30
CA ILE A 326 4.99 14.83 6.92
C ILE A 326 5.16 16.06 6.02
N LYS A 327 5.05 17.22 6.63
CA LYS A 327 5.08 18.50 5.94
C LYS A 327 6.41 18.69 5.21
N ALA A 328 6.34 19.00 3.93
CA ALA A 328 7.50 19.17 3.09
C ALA A 328 8.20 20.50 3.40
N THR A 329 9.52 20.46 3.60
CA THR A 329 10.34 21.67 3.70
C THR A 329 11.16 21.78 2.42
N SER A 330 10.85 22.73 1.54
CA SER A 330 11.53 22.85 0.24
C SER A 330 11.41 24.23 -0.37
N ASP A 331 12.43 24.63 -1.14
CA ASP A 331 12.32 25.78 -2.02
C ASP A 331 11.34 25.49 -3.16
N PHE A 332 10.63 26.52 -3.61
CA PHE A 332 9.75 26.44 -4.78
C PHE A 332 9.79 27.72 -5.62
N GLU A 333 9.46 27.56 -6.90
CA GLU A 333 9.32 28.62 -7.87
C GLU A 333 7.93 28.58 -8.50
N CYS A 334 7.41 29.75 -8.85
CA CYS A 334 6.17 29.86 -9.62
C CYS A 334 6.43 30.58 -10.93
N LEU A 335 5.84 30.07 -11.99
CA LEU A 335 5.90 30.62 -13.33
C LEU A 335 4.49 30.89 -13.83
N VAL A 336 4.31 31.99 -14.55
CA VAL A 336 3.12 32.24 -15.38
C VAL A 336 3.59 32.30 -16.82
N ASP A 337 3.04 31.44 -17.68
CA ASP A 337 3.42 31.29 -19.09
C ASP A 337 4.95 31.18 -19.29
N LYS A 338 5.59 30.38 -18.44
CA LYS A 338 7.05 30.13 -18.40
C LYS A 338 7.89 31.30 -17.90
N SER A 339 7.30 32.43 -17.52
CA SER A 339 8.01 33.54 -16.88
C SER A 339 7.98 33.35 -15.37
N LYS A 340 9.15 33.36 -14.71
CA LYS A 340 9.23 33.28 -13.25
C LYS A 340 8.61 34.54 -12.62
N VAL A 341 7.62 34.35 -11.76
CA VAL A 341 6.89 35.43 -11.08
C VAL A 341 7.09 35.43 -9.58
N TYR A 342 7.48 34.30 -8.99
CA TYR A 342 7.64 34.15 -7.55
C TYR A 342 8.64 33.05 -7.20
N SER A 343 9.28 33.17 -6.05
CA SER A 343 10.06 32.10 -5.42
C SER A 343 10.09 32.29 -3.93
N ALA A 344 9.91 31.21 -3.18
CA ALA A 344 10.00 31.21 -1.73
C ALA A 344 10.37 29.81 -1.24
N LYS A 345 10.33 29.65 0.08
CA LYS A 345 10.49 28.37 0.76
C LYS A 345 9.18 27.95 1.39
N LEU A 346 8.86 26.66 1.32
CA LEU A 346 7.85 26.02 2.13
C LEU A 346 8.45 25.75 3.50
N ASP A 347 8.07 26.56 4.48
CA ASP A 347 8.36 26.30 5.89
C ASP A 347 7.14 25.58 6.49
N ASP A 348 7.37 24.40 7.05
CA ASP A 348 6.30 23.56 7.61
C ASP A 348 5.20 23.21 6.58
N GLY A 349 5.60 22.93 5.34
CA GLY A 349 4.71 22.43 4.29
C GLY A 349 3.61 23.38 3.86
N LYS A 350 3.70 24.69 4.16
CA LYS A 350 2.70 25.68 3.76
C LYS A 350 3.33 26.96 3.24
N ALA A 351 2.68 27.59 2.28
CA ALA A 351 3.02 28.93 1.84
C ALA A 351 1.79 29.68 1.35
N SER A 352 1.72 30.96 1.66
CA SER A 352 0.68 31.89 1.22
C SER A 352 1.34 33.07 0.55
N PHE A 353 0.94 33.37 -0.69
CA PHE A 353 1.54 34.46 -1.45
C PHE A 353 0.56 35.05 -2.47
N THR A 354 0.92 36.25 -2.93
CA THR A 354 0.16 36.98 -3.94
C THR A 354 1.09 37.37 -5.07
N ILE A 355 0.68 37.10 -6.31
CA ILE A 355 1.39 37.47 -7.53
C ILE A 355 0.65 38.63 -8.18
N SER A 356 1.36 39.72 -8.49
CA SER A 356 0.82 40.77 -9.37
C SER A 356 0.71 40.24 -10.79
N LEU A 357 -0.43 40.50 -11.42
CA LEU A 357 -0.76 40.20 -12.81
C LEU A 357 -0.59 41.44 -13.69
N ASP A 358 0.05 42.50 -13.19
CA ASP A 358 0.33 43.70 -13.98
C ASP A 358 1.17 43.35 -15.22
N GLY A 359 0.65 43.72 -16.39
CA GLY A 359 1.30 43.43 -17.67
C GLY A 359 1.04 42.02 -18.22
N ILE A 360 0.26 41.20 -17.51
CA ILE A 360 -0.29 39.96 -18.06
C ILE A 360 -1.55 40.32 -18.86
N GLY A 361 -1.63 39.83 -20.10
CA GLY A 361 -2.75 40.12 -21.00
C GLY A 361 -4.08 39.58 -20.48
N GLU A 362 -5.19 40.04 -21.05
CA GLU A 362 -6.49 39.40 -20.82
C GLU A 362 -6.52 38.02 -21.48
N GLY A 363 -7.11 37.02 -20.81
CA GLY A 363 -7.28 35.67 -21.34
C GLY A 363 -6.81 34.56 -20.40
N SER A 364 -6.54 33.39 -21.00
CA SER A 364 -6.17 32.16 -20.31
C SER A 364 -4.66 32.01 -20.16
N HIS A 365 -4.19 31.77 -18.94
CA HIS A 365 -2.78 31.67 -18.60
C HIS A 365 -2.46 30.36 -17.87
N GLU A 366 -1.25 29.83 -18.06
CA GLU A 366 -0.74 28.66 -17.33
C GLU A 366 0.10 29.10 -16.13
N PHE A 367 -0.34 28.73 -14.94
CA PHE A 367 0.45 28.78 -13.71
C PHE A 367 1.18 27.46 -13.50
N ASN A 368 2.48 27.52 -13.23
CA ASN A 368 3.31 26.36 -12.96
C ASN A 368 4.06 26.56 -11.63
N LEU A 369 3.82 25.67 -10.67
CA LEU A 369 4.57 25.57 -9.43
C LEU A 369 5.61 24.46 -9.52
N ILE A 370 6.88 24.82 -9.31
CA ILE A 370 8.01 23.91 -9.30
C ILE A 370 8.56 23.84 -7.88
N LEU A 371 8.30 22.73 -7.20
CA LEU A 371 8.96 22.34 -5.96
C LEU A 371 10.35 21.80 -6.30
N MET A 372 11.39 22.37 -5.70
CA MET A 372 12.76 21.92 -5.89
C MET A 372 13.01 20.59 -5.16
N GLU A 373 14.01 19.85 -5.62
CA GLU A 373 14.50 18.68 -4.92
C GLU A 373 15.33 19.10 -3.70
N ASN A 374 15.27 18.31 -2.63
CA ASN A 374 16.14 18.49 -1.47
C ASN A 374 16.51 17.14 -0.85
N GLU A 375 17.14 17.17 0.33
CA GLU A 375 17.56 15.97 1.06
C GLU A 375 16.43 14.97 1.38
N ARG A 376 15.15 15.34 1.29
CA ARG A 376 14.02 14.46 1.62
C ARG A 376 13.01 14.32 0.50
N ASN A 377 12.84 15.34 -0.33
CA ASN A 377 11.71 15.46 -1.24
C ASN A 377 12.17 15.46 -2.69
N SER A 378 11.49 14.69 -3.54
CA SER A 378 11.72 14.74 -4.99
C SER A 378 11.20 16.04 -5.59
N ALA A 379 11.87 16.59 -6.60
CA ALA A 379 11.33 17.72 -7.36
C ALA A 379 9.92 17.42 -7.91
N ARG A 380 9.05 18.45 -7.93
CA ARG A 380 7.68 18.31 -8.47
C ARG A 380 7.25 19.54 -9.24
N ASN A 381 6.59 19.32 -10.37
CA ASN A 381 6.04 20.38 -11.23
C ASN A 381 4.52 20.20 -11.33
N ILE A 382 3.77 21.26 -11.02
CA ILE A 382 2.31 21.24 -10.96
C ILE A 382 1.76 22.42 -11.73
N LYS A 383 0.83 22.13 -12.64
CA LYS A 383 0.24 23.11 -13.56
C LYS A 383 -1.23 23.37 -13.22
N LYS A 384 -1.62 24.63 -13.32
CA LYS A 384 -3.00 25.13 -13.22
C LYS A 384 -3.24 26.15 -14.33
N THR A 385 -4.49 26.31 -14.75
CA THR A 385 -4.89 27.40 -15.65
C THR A 385 -5.75 28.40 -14.90
N PHE A 386 -5.66 29.67 -15.26
CA PHE A 386 -6.53 30.74 -14.75
C PHE A 386 -6.86 31.75 -15.84
N GLU A 387 -7.94 32.50 -15.63
CA GLU A 387 -8.39 33.55 -16.54
C GLU A 387 -8.15 34.92 -15.92
N VAL A 388 -7.59 35.85 -16.69
CA VAL A 388 -7.50 37.27 -16.35
C VAL A 388 -8.61 38.01 -17.07
N LYS A 389 -9.40 38.78 -16.31
CA LYS A 389 -10.45 39.67 -16.83
C LYS A 389 -10.15 41.07 -16.32
N ILE A 390 -10.04 42.03 -17.23
CA ILE A 390 -9.76 43.43 -16.94
C ILE A 390 -11.07 44.19 -16.74
#